data_AF-M6K5N8-F1
#
_entry.id   AF-M6K5N8-F1
#
_cell.length_a   1.000
_cell.length_b   1.000
_cell.length_c   1.000
_cell.angle_alpha   90.00
_cell.angle_beta   90.00
_cell.angle_gamma   90.00
#
_symmetry.space_group_name_H-M   'P 1'
#
loop_
_entity.id
_entity.type
_entity.pdbx_description
1 polymer ?
#
loop_
_entity_poly.entity_id
_entity_poly.type
_entity_poly.pdbx_seq_one_letter_code
_entity_poly.pdbx_strand_id
1 'polypeptide(L)'
;QNIQRLILPLAVVNPYANELKFPDTRLRMRRDQKKYLTLIRTIALLHQYQREVRIAKDESGKEVAYIEVKKSDIELASILFSRVFGKNLDDLSPHTKKVLREVYEYVNELCQERSVDKSAIRLTRKEIRERTGTGDTRLRIYLKRLEELEYLYVRSGKQGLTLEYELLWDGEGENGNDFVLGILEEERDKEEKQKWAFLY
;
A
#
# COMPACT_ATOMS: atom_id res chain seq x y z
N GLN A 1 27.18 -1.85 -21.81
CA GLN A 1 27.87 -2.77 -20.88
C GLN A 1 26.86 -3.22 -19.83
N ASN A 2 26.68 -4.52 -19.59
CA ASN A 2 25.56 -5.03 -18.78
C ASN A 2 25.89 -5.01 -17.28
N ILE A 3 25.55 -3.90 -16.61
CA ILE A 3 25.86 -3.61 -15.19
C ILE A 3 25.33 -4.69 -14.24
N GLN A 4 24.27 -5.41 -14.62
CA GLN A 4 23.70 -6.50 -13.82
C GLN A 4 24.71 -7.63 -13.56
N ARG A 5 25.70 -7.85 -14.44
CA ARG A 5 26.73 -8.90 -14.27
C ARG A 5 27.80 -8.55 -13.24
N LEU A 6 27.84 -7.29 -12.78
CA LEU A 6 28.78 -6.84 -11.77
C LEU A 6 28.24 -7.01 -10.35
N ILE A 7 26.94 -7.30 -10.19
CA ILE A 7 26.33 -7.38 -8.86
C ILE A 7 26.83 -8.65 -8.14
N LEU A 8 27.41 -8.50 -6.95
CA LEU A 8 27.79 -9.64 -6.11
C LEU A 8 26.55 -10.24 -5.43
N PRO A 9 26.46 -11.57 -5.28
CA PRO A 9 25.33 -12.24 -4.65
C PRO A 9 25.41 -12.14 -3.11
N LEU A 10 25.34 -10.92 -2.58
CA LEU A 10 25.39 -10.65 -1.14
C LEU A 10 24.00 -10.77 -0.50
N ALA A 11 23.95 -11.29 0.73
CA ALA A 11 22.74 -11.24 1.53
C ALA A 11 22.46 -9.80 1.98
N VAL A 12 21.18 -9.44 2.13
CA VAL A 12 20.77 -8.11 2.61
C VAL A 12 19.99 -8.27 3.90
N VAL A 13 20.52 -7.68 4.97
CA VAL A 13 19.90 -7.67 6.30
C VAL A 13 19.29 -6.29 6.54
N ASN A 14 18.03 -6.25 6.96
CA ASN A 14 17.37 -5.01 7.33
C ASN A 14 17.32 -4.88 8.87
N PRO A 15 18.22 -4.11 9.51
CA PRO A 15 18.19 -3.94 10.96
C PRO A 15 16.93 -3.20 11.44
N TYR A 16 16.30 -2.41 10.57
CA TYR A 16 15.07 -1.65 10.87
C TYR A 16 13.79 -2.45 10.62
N ALA A 17 13.87 -3.76 10.34
CA ALA A 17 12.70 -4.57 10.02
C ALA A 17 11.60 -4.50 11.10
N ASN A 18 11.98 -4.37 12.37
CA ASN A 18 11.06 -4.27 13.50
C ASN A 18 10.39 -2.90 13.64
N GLU A 19 10.97 -1.85 13.06
CA GLU A 19 10.43 -0.48 13.06
C GLU A 19 9.39 -0.28 11.96
N LEU A 20 9.45 -1.10 10.91
CA LEU A 20 8.52 -1.05 9.78
C LEU A 20 7.17 -1.67 10.17
N LYS A 21 6.20 -0.81 10.48
CA LYS A 21 4.81 -1.23 10.75
C LYS A 21 4.04 -1.42 9.44
N PHE A 22 3.55 -2.63 9.22
CA PHE A 22 2.65 -2.96 8.12
C PHE A 22 1.30 -3.41 8.70
N PRO A 23 0.17 -2.86 8.24
CA PRO A 23 -1.14 -3.39 8.61
C PRO A 23 -1.31 -4.81 8.03
N ASP A 24 -1.27 -5.85 8.86
CA ASP A 24 -1.31 -7.26 8.43
C ASP A 24 -2.73 -7.80 8.17
N THR A 25 -3.76 -6.98 8.35
CA THR A 25 -5.16 -7.43 8.34
C THR A 25 -5.68 -7.88 6.97
N ARG A 26 -4.96 -7.68 5.85
CA ARG A 26 -5.46 -7.98 4.49
C ARG A 26 -4.41 -8.60 3.55
N LEU A 27 -4.87 -9.48 2.63
CA LEU A 27 -4.07 -10.14 1.58
C LEU A 27 -3.27 -9.16 0.70
N ARG A 28 -3.89 -8.02 0.34
CA ARG A 28 -3.21 -6.95 -0.41
C ARG A 28 -2.03 -6.37 0.36
N MET A 29 -2.23 -6.07 1.64
CA MET A 29 -1.20 -5.47 2.49
C MET A 29 -0.01 -6.42 2.67
N ARG A 30 -0.24 -7.74 2.76
CA ARG A 30 0.84 -8.75 2.75
C ARG A 30 1.63 -8.76 1.45
N ARG A 31 0.95 -8.65 0.30
CA ARG A 31 1.62 -8.56 -1.01
C ARG A 31 2.44 -7.28 -1.12
N ASP A 32 1.87 -6.17 -0.68
CA ASP A 32 2.49 -4.85 -0.78
C ASP A 32 3.66 -4.71 0.22
N GLN A 33 3.56 -5.30 1.42
CA GLN A 33 4.69 -5.50 2.34
C GLN A 33 5.83 -6.27 1.67
N LYS A 34 5.54 -7.42 1.05
CA LYS A 34 6.59 -8.22 0.37
C LYS A 34 7.26 -7.42 -0.75
N LYS A 35 6.47 -6.68 -1.55
CA LYS A 35 7.01 -5.79 -2.60
C LYS A 35 7.89 -4.69 -2.01
N TYR A 36 7.45 -4.04 -0.94
CA TYR A 36 8.18 -2.96 -0.29
C TYR A 36 9.52 -3.44 0.32
N LEU A 37 9.51 -4.55 1.06
CA LEU A 37 10.74 -5.16 1.58
C LEU A 37 11.69 -5.61 0.46
N THR A 38 11.13 -6.11 -0.65
CA THR A 38 11.93 -6.46 -1.83
C THR A 38 12.56 -5.22 -2.43
N LEU A 39 11.82 -4.10 -2.55
CA LEU A 39 12.33 -2.83 -3.07
C LEU A 39 13.47 -2.29 -2.21
N ILE A 40 13.32 -2.27 -0.87
CA ILE A 40 14.40 -1.90 0.06
C ILE A 40 15.64 -2.77 -0.18
N ARG A 41 15.47 -4.09 -0.28
CA ARG A 41 16.58 -5.03 -0.52
C ARG A 41 17.27 -4.75 -1.85
N THR A 42 16.51 -4.49 -2.91
CA THR A 42 17.05 -4.18 -4.23
C THR A 42 17.85 -2.88 -4.21
N ILE A 43 17.34 -1.81 -3.57
CA ILE A 43 18.06 -0.54 -3.43
C ILE A 43 19.37 -0.76 -2.65
N ALA A 44 19.31 -1.51 -1.55
CA ALA A 44 20.49 -1.82 -0.75
C ALA A 44 21.55 -2.58 -1.55
N LEU A 45 21.13 -3.57 -2.33
CA LEU A 45 22.01 -4.37 -3.20
C LEU A 45 22.63 -3.54 -4.33
N LEU A 46 21.87 -2.62 -4.93
CA LEU A 46 22.40 -1.69 -5.94
C LEU A 46 23.53 -0.82 -5.36
N HIS A 47 23.41 -0.44 -4.08
CA HIS A 47 24.43 0.34 -3.37
C HIS A 47 25.50 -0.52 -2.67
N GLN A 48 25.64 -1.81 -3.00
CA GLN A 48 26.56 -2.73 -2.28
C GLN A 48 28.03 -2.26 -2.26
N TYR A 49 28.51 -1.61 -3.32
CA TYR A 49 29.89 -1.13 -3.40
C TYR A 49 30.16 0.11 -2.55
N GLN A 50 29.11 0.72 -1.99
CA GLN A 50 29.18 1.88 -1.09
C GLN A 50 28.95 1.45 0.37
N ARG A 51 29.06 0.15 0.67
CA ARG A 51 28.76 -0.43 1.98
C ARG A 51 29.90 -1.28 2.48
N GLU A 52 29.94 -1.37 3.80
CA GLU A 52 30.74 -2.37 4.49
C GLU A 52 30.11 -3.76 4.30
N VAL A 53 30.91 -4.71 3.82
CA VAL A 53 30.51 -6.12 3.71
C VAL A 53 30.89 -6.81 5.01
N ARG A 54 29.90 -7.41 5.67
CA ARG A 54 30.09 -8.17 6.91
C ARG A 54 29.94 -9.65 6.64
N ILE A 55 30.52 -10.47 7.52
CA ILE A 55 30.44 -11.93 7.44
C ILE A 55 29.73 -12.41 8.70
N ALA A 56 28.65 -13.18 8.54
CA ALA A 56 27.98 -13.87 9.63
C ALA A 56 27.95 -15.37 9.35
N LYS A 57 27.80 -16.17 10.40
CA LYS A 57 27.53 -17.60 10.28
C LYS A 57 26.03 -17.81 10.29
N ASP A 58 25.53 -18.54 9.29
CA ASP A 58 24.14 -18.99 9.24
C ASP A 58 23.87 -20.09 10.29
N GLU A 59 22.62 -20.49 10.48
CA GLU A 59 22.19 -21.57 11.41
C GLU A 59 22.90 -22.90 11.12
N SER A 60 23.32 -23.10 9.86
CA SER A 60 24.10 -24.26 9.41
C SER A 60 25.61 -24.14 9.64
N GLY A 61 26.10 -23.05 10.26
CA GLY A 61 27.52 -22.79 10.52
C GLY A 61 28.31 -22.27 9.30
N LYS A 62 27.67 -22.07 8.15
CA LYS A 62 28.29 -21.56 6.92
C LYS A 62 28.46 -20.05 6.98
N GLU A 63 29.61 -19.56 6.53
CA GLU A 63 29.87 -18.12 6.40
C GLU A 63 29.10 -17.52 5.22
N VAL A 64 28.35 -16.45 5.51
CA VAL A 64 27.54 -15.71 4.54
C VAL A 64 27.94 -14.24 4.62
N ALA A 65 28.34 -13.69 3.47
CA ALA A 65 28.62 -12.27 3.32
C ALA A 65 27.30 -11.49 3.16
N TYR A 66 27.13 -10.43 3.94
CA TYR A 66 25.93 -9.61 3.93
C TYR A 66 26.24 -8.11 4.03
N ILE A 67 25.27 -7.32 3.61
CA ILE A 67 25.24 -5.88 3.77
C ILE A 67 23.99 -5.49 4.57
N GLU A 68 24.09 -4.40 5.31
CA GLU A 68 22.97 -3.86 6.08
C GLU A 68 22.26 -2.74 5.32
N VAL A 69 20.93 -2.71 5.41
CA VAL A 69 20.09 -1.61 4.92
C VAL A 69 20.38 -0.33 5.73
N LYS A 70 20.43 0.82 5.05
CA LYS A 70 20.51 2.15 5.68
C LYS A 70 19.14 2.84 5.65
N LYS A 71 18.91 3.81 6.53
CA LYS A 71 17.67 4.61 6.56
C LYS A 71 17.36 5.28 5.22
N SER A 72 18.38 5.77 4.53
CA SER A 72 18.26 6.36 3.18
C SER A 72 17.66 5.41 2.14
N ASP A 73 17.87 4.10 2.27
CA ASP A 73 17.26 3.12 1.35
C ASP A 73 15.76 2.96 1.62
N ILE A 74 15.36 3.05 2.89
CA ILE A 74 13.97 2.99 3.33
C ILE A 74 13.24 4.23 2.86
N GLU A 75 13.82 5.41 3.05
CA GLU A 75 13.29 6.68 2.54
C GLU A 75 13.10 6.63 1.01
N LEU A 76 14.13 6.21 0.27
CA LEU A 76 14.06 6.07 -1.18
C LEU A 76 13.03 5.03 -1.60
N ALA A 77 12.97 3.88 -0.91
CA ALA A 77 11.96 2.87 -1.15
C ALA A 77 10.56 3.43 -0.92
N SER A 78 10.33 4.21 0.13
CA SER A 78 9.03 4.84 0.40
C SER A 78 8.61 5.77 -0.73
N ILE A 79 9.50 6.64 -1.20
CA ILE A 79 9.22 7.56 -2.32
C ILE A 79 8.91 6.79 -3.60
N LEU A 80 9.71 5.78 -3.93
CA LEU A 80 9.50 4.97 -5.13
C LEU A 80 8.24 4.12 -5.04
N PHE A 81 7.98 3.55 -3.85
CA PHE A 81 6.82 2.71 -3.62
C PHE A 81 5.53 3.53 -3.68
N SER A 82 5.52 4.73 -3.11
CA SER A 82 4.37 5.64 -3.19
C SER A 82 4.06 6.01 -4.65
N ARG A 83 5.08 6.27 -5.48
CA ARG A 83 4.88 6.62 -6.90
C ARG A 83 4.47 5.46 -7.80
N VAL A 84 4.96 4.25 -7.52
CA VAL A 84 4.75 3.07 -8.38
C VAL A 84 3.56 2.24 -7.92
N PHE A 85 3.33 2.16 -6.62
CA PHE A 85 2.29 1.35 -5.99
C PHE A 85 1.24 2.17 -5.23
N GLY A 86 1.46 3.47 -5.04
CA GLY A 86 0.42 4.37 -4.58
C GLY A 86 -0.75 4.34 -5.56
N LYS A 87 -1.95 4.30 -5.00
CA LYS A 87 -3.19 4.37 -5.76
C LYS A 87 -3.32 5.78 -6.34
N ASN A 88 -2.75 6.02 -7.52
CA ASN A 88 -3.01 7.26 -8.23
C ASN A 88 -4.49 7.27 -8.62
N LEU A 89 -5.25 8.16 -7.97
CA LEU A 89 -6.63 8.43 -8.35
C LEU A 89 -6.71 8.92 -9.80
N ASP A 90 -5.63 9.48 -10.35
CA ASP A 90 -5.60 10.05 -11.71
C ASP A 90 -5.91 9.07 -12.84
N ASP A 91 -5.78 7.76 -12.60
CA ASP A 91 -6.21 6.72 -13.55
C ASP A 91 -7.74 6.51 -13.60
N LEU A 92 -8.49 7.25 -12.77
CA LEU A 92 -9.95 7.24 -12.68
C LEU A 92 -10.57 8.49 -13.30
N SER A 93 -11.64 8.28 -14.09
CA SER A 93 -12.48 9.38 -14.54
C SER A 93 -13.15 10.10 -13.35
N PRO A 94 -13.50 11.39 -13.47
CA PRO A 94 -14.15 12.15 -12.38
C PRO A 94 -15.40 11.46 -11.82
N HIS A 95 -16.19 10.80 -12.67
CA HIS A 95 -17.36 10.05 -12.25
C HIS A 95 -17.01 8.80 -11.43
N THR A 96 -15.93 8.09 -11.80
CA THR A 96 -15.50 6.90 -11.06
C THR A 96 -14.91 7.28 -9.71
N LYS A 97 -14.16 8.40 -9.64
CA LYS A 97 -13.69 9.00 -8.37
C LYS A 97 -14.88 9.34 -7.45
N LYS A 98 -15.92 9.96 -8.00
CA LYS A 98 -17.14 10.29 -7.25
C LYS A 98 -17.82 9.05 -6.67
N VAL A 99 -18.01 8.00 -7.48
CA VAL A 99 -18.60 6.73 -7.01
C VAL A 99 -17.76 6.09 -5.91
N LEU A 100 -16.43 6.09 -6.05
CA LEU A 100 -15.53 5.57 -5.01
C LEU A 100 -15.69 6.33 -3.69
N ARG A 101 -15.78 7.66 -3.73
CA ARG A 101 -16.01 8.50 -2.54
C ARG A 101 -17.36 8.21 -1.88
N GLU A 102 -18.43 8.16 -2.66
CA GLU A 102 -19.77 7.88 -2.13
C GLU A 102 -19.85 6.48 -1.49
N VAL A 103 -19.16 5.49 -2.08
CA VAL A 103 -19.02 4.16 -1.47
C VAL A 103 -18.20 4.21 -0.18
N TYR A 104 -17.12 5.00 -0.15
CA TYR A 104 -16.31 5.19 1.05
C TYR A 104 -17.08 5.80 2.22
N GLU A 105 -17.80 6.89 1.97
CA GLU A 105 -18.68 7.52 2.95
C GLU A 105 -19.72 6.52 3.47
N TYR A 106 -20.37 5.78 2.56
CA TYR A 106 -21.39 4.81 2.95
C TYR A 106 -20.84 3.66 3.79
N VAL A 107 -19.65 3.15 3.46
CA VAL A 107 -18.99 2.13 4.29
C VAL A 107 -18.67 2.67 5.67
N ASN A 108 -18.19 3.92 5.79
CA ASN A 108 -17.90 4.53 7.08
C ASN A 108 -19.16 4.73 7.93
N GLU A 109 -20.26 5.17 7.33
CA GLU A 109 -21.58 5.24 7.99
C GLU A 109 -22.00 3.86 8.53
N LEU A 110 -21.87 2.81 7.71
CA LEU A 110 -22.20 1.44 8.13
C LEU A 110 -21.28 0.89 9.21
N CYS A 111 -19.99 1.23 9.19
CA CYS A 111 -19.04 0.86 10.25
C CYS A 111 -19.48 1.47 11.60
N GLN A 112 -19.91 2.73 11.60
CA GLN A 112 -20.40 3.42 12.79
C GLN A 112 -21.72 2.83 13.27
N GLU A 113 -22.69 2.63 12.37
CA GLU A 113 -24.01 2.07 12.69
C GLU A 113 -23.91 0.66 13.27
N ARG A 114 -23.05 -0.18 12.69
CA ARG A 114 -22.94 -1.60 13.08
C ARG A 114 -21.85 -1.86 14.12
N SER A 115 -21.04 -0.85 14.46
CA SER A 115 -19.87 -1.01 15.34
C SER A 115 -18.93 -2.15 14.89
N VAL A 116 -18.65 -2.21 13.58
CA VAL A 116 -17.78 -3.23 12.98
C VAL A 116 -16.67 -2.58 12.17
N ASP A 117 -15.57 -3.32 12.00
CA ASP A 117 -14.50 -2.92 11.11
C ASP A 117 -14.94 -2.87 9.64
N LYS A 118 -14.29 -1.99 8.89
CA LYS A 118 -14.49 -1.82 7.45
C LYS A 118 -14.38 -3.11 6.64
N SER A 119 -13.51 -4.03 7.04
CA SER A 119 -13.35 -5.35 6.40
C SER A 119 -14.57 -6.27 6.55
N ALA A 120 -15.45 -6.00 7.51
CA ALA A 120 -16.69 -6.75 7.72
C ALA A 120 -17.84 -6.26 6.84
N ILE A 121 -17.76 -5.03 6.32
CA ILE A 121 -18.79 -4.45 5.45
C ILE A 121 -18.66 -5.00 4.03
N ARG A 122 -19.75 -5.55 3.52
CA ARG A 122 -19.89 -6.07 2.16
C ARG A 122 -21.13 -5.48 1.54
N LEU A 123 -20.97 -4.90 0.36
CA LEU A 123 -22.05 -4.22 -0.35
C LEU A 123 -22.37 -4.96 -1.64
N THR A 124 -23.64 -5.16 -1.93
CA THR A 124 -24.12 -5.62 -3.21
C THR A 124 -24.12 -4.47 -4.22
N ARG A 125 -24.12 -4.80 -5.52
CA ARG A 125 -24.30 -3.78 -6.56
C ARG A 125 -25.58 -2.98 -6.37
N LYS A 126 -26.65 -3.62 -5.89
CA LYS A 126 -27.95 -2.97 -5.65
C LYS A 126 -27.83 -1.88 -4.60
N GLU A 127 -27.19 -2.16 -3.46
CA GLU A 127 -26.98 -1.18 -2.38
C GLU A 127 -26.12 -0.01 -2.85
N ILE A 128 -25.04 -0.28 -3.61
CA ILE A 128 -24.19 0.78 -4.18
C ILE A 128 -25.00 1.65 -5.16
N ARG A 129 -25.86 1.03 -5.97
CA ARG A 129 -26.73 1.75 -6.92
C ARG A 129 -27.72 2.66 -6.20
N GLU A 130 -28.33 2.19 -5.13
CA GLU A 130 -29.29 2.95 -4.32
C GLU A 130 -28.60 4.13 -3.63
N ARG A 131 -27.37 3.94 -3.14
CA ARG A 131 -26.57 5.02 -2.54
C ARG A 131 -26.12 6.08 -3.57
N THR A 132 -25.58 5.63 -4.70
CA THR A 132 -24.93 6.54 -5.66
C THR A 132 -25.88 7.13 -6.71
N GLY A 133 -27.10 6.59 -6.84
CA GLY A 133 -28.05 6.97 -7.89
C GLY A 133 -27.56 6.70 -9.32
N THR A 134 -26.44 5.99 -9.49
CA THR A 134 -25.84 5.74 -10.81
C THR A 134 -26.59 4.65 -11.57
N GLY A 135 -26.89 4.87 -12.86
CA GLY A 135 -27.53 3.85 -13.69
C GLY A 135 -26.74 2.54 -13.78
N ASP A 136 -27.43 1.39 -13.81
CA ASP A 136 -26.83 0.05 -13.64
C ASP A 136 -25.68 -0.24 -14.63
N THR A 137 -25.86 0.09 -15.90
CA THR A 137 -24.84 -0.11 -16.94
C THR A 137 -23.55 0.64 -16.63
N ARG A 138 -23.65 1.91 -16.21
CA ARG A 138 -22.49 2.74 -15.86
C ARG A 138 -21.84 2.25 -14.57
N LEU A 139 -22.66 1.92 -13.58
CA LEU A 139 -22.17 1.39 -12.30
C LEU A 139 -21.36 0.11 -12.50
N ARG A 140 -21.79 -0.79 -13.38
CA ARG A 140 -21.02 -2.00 -13.71
C ARG A 140 -19.62 -1.68 -14.26
N ILE A 141 -19.50 -0.67 -15.13
CA ILE A 141 -18.22 -0.24 -15.69
C ILE A 141 -17.34 0.36 -14.59
N TYR A 142 -17.91 1.24 -13.76
CA TYR A 142 -17.18 1.87 -12.65
C TYR A 142 -16.69 0.85 -11.62
N LEU A 143 -17.56 -0.07 -11.18
CA LEU A 143 -17.20 -1.10 -10.22
C LEU A 143 -16.13 -2.05 -10.77
N LYS A 144 -16.20 -2.41 -12.07
CA LYS A 144 -15.16 -3.21 -12.71
C LYS A 144 -13.83 -2.47 -12.73
N ARG A 145 -13.82 -1.18 -13.08
CA ARG A 145 -12.60 -0.36 -13.08
C ARG A 145 -12.00 -0.23 -11.67
N LEU A 146 -12.85 -0.05 -10.66
CA LEU A 146 -12.44 0.01 -9.26
C LEU A 146 -11.90 -1.32 -8.74
N GLU A 147 -12.44 -2.44 -9.21
CA GLU A 147 -11.91 -3.79 -8.96
C GLU A 147 -10.53 -3.98 -9.64
N GLU A 148 -10.41 -3.63 -10.92
CA GLU A 148 -9.15 -3.75 -11.68
C GLU A 148 -8.00 -2.95 -11.07
N LEU A 149 -8.31 -1.77 -10.51
CA LEU A 149 -7.37 -0.92 -9.79
C LEU A 149 -7.31 -1.22 -8.28
N GLU A 150 -7.97 -2.31 -7.85
CA GLU A 150 -7.95 -2.83 -6.49
C GLU A 150 -8.42 -1.83 -5.41
N TYR A 151 -9.25 -0.87 -5.78
CA TYR A 151 -10.01 -0.03 -4.84
C TYR A 151 -11.15 -0.83 -4.19
N LEU A 152 -11.69 -1.80 -4.92
CA LEU A 152 -12.69 -2.76 -4.44
C LEU A 152 -12.18 -4.19 -4.57
N TYR A 153 -12.62 -5.07 -3.68
CA TYR A 153 -12.44 -6.51 -3.78
C TYR A 153 -13.78 -7.19 -3.99
N VAL A 154 -13.87 -8.06 -4.99
CA VAL A 154 -15.10 -8.79 -5.31
C VAL A 154 -15.08 -10.16 -4.64
N ARG A 155 -16.12 -10.42 -3.85
CA ARG A 155 -16.40 -11.74 -3.27
C ARG A 155 -17.61 -12.37 -3.94
N SER A 156 -17.53 -13.67 -4.17
CA SER A 156 -18.71 -14.45 -4.52
C SER A 156 -19.52 -14.70 -3.26
N GLY A 157 -20.78 -14.25 -3.23
CA GLY A 157 -21.68 -14.43 -2.09
C GLY A 157 -22.06 -15.89 -1.84
N LYS A 158 -22.81 -16.15 -0.75
CA LYS A 158 -23.14 -17.48 -0.22
C LYS A 158 -23.83 -18.47 -1.18
N GLN A 159 -24.35 -18.00 -2.31
CA GLN A 159 -24.99 -18.85 -3.34
C GLN A 159 -24.36 -18.68 -4.75
N GLY A 160 -23.18 -18.07 -4.87
CA GLY A 160 -22.48 -17.88 -6.15
C GLY A 160 -23.16 -16.93 -7.16
N LEU A 161 -24.40 -16.51 -6.88
CA LEU A 161 -25.24 -15.69 -7.76
C LEU A 161 -25.12 -14.18 -7.49
N THR A 162 -24.66 -13.79 -6.30
CA THR A 162 -24.58 -12.38 -5.90
C THR A 162 -23.13 -11.99 -5.70
N LEU A 163 -22.70 -10.96 -6.43
CA LEU A 163 -21.39 -10.34 -6.26
C LEU A 163 -21.47 -9.33 -5.11
N GLU A 164 -20.59 -9.49 -4.13
CA GLU A 164 -20.39 -8.59 -3.01
C GLU A 164 -19.08 -7.83 -3.20
N TYR A 165 -19.08 -6.54 -2.89
CA TYR A 165 -17.95 -5.64 -3.02
C TYR A 165 -17.50 -5.22 -1.62
N GLU A 166 -16.21 -5.43 -1.34
CA GLU A 166 -15.51 -4.99 -0.13
C GLU A 166 -14.62 -3.80 -0.48
N LEU A 167 -14.67 -2.72 0.32
CA LEU A 167 -13.88 -1.52 0.07
C LEU A 167 -12.46 -1.64 0.62
N LEU A 168 -11.46 -1.50 -0.25
CA LEU A 168 -10.03 -1.57 0.08
C LEU A 168 -9.35 -0.20 0.14
N TRP A 169 -10.04 0.89 -0.17
CA TRP A 169 -9.45 2.23 -0.27
C TRP A 169 -9.74 3.05 0.97
N ASP A 170 -8.69 3.54 1.63
CA ASP A 170 -8.77 4.24 2.93
C ASP A 170 -8.64 5.77 2.81
N GLY A 171 -8.98 6.36 1.65
CA GLY A 171 -8.90 7.81 1.44
C GLY A 171 -7.55 8.31 0.90
N GLU A 172 -6.59 7.40 0.68
CA GLU A 172 -5.27 7.71 0.14
C GLU A 172 -5.33 8.39 -1.22
N GLY A 173 -4.45 9.38 -1.46
CA GLY A 173 -4.35 10.09 -2.74
C GLY A 173 -5.34 11.24 -2.95
N GLU A 174 -6.34 11.47 -2.08
CA GLU A 174 -7.30 12.59 -2.26
C GLU A 174 -6.65 13.98 -2.14
N ASN A 175 -5.63 14.11 -1.28
CA ASN A 175 -4.91 15.36 -1.04
C ASN A 175 -3.47 15.33 -1.58
N GLY A 176 -3.15 14.41 -2.49
CA GLY A 176 -1.75 14.19 -2.94
C GLY A 176 -0.87 13.50 -1.90
N ASN A 177 -1.44 13.05 -0.77
CA ASN A 177 -0.77 12.18 0.18
C ASN A 177 -0.84 10.75 -0.36
N ASP A 178 0.19 10.39 -1.13
CA ASP A 178 0.42 9.01 -1.55
C ASP A 178 0.52 8.11 -0.33
N PHE A 179 0.10 6.85 -0.51
CA PHE A 179 0.31 5.76 0.42
C PHE A 179 1.76 5.72 0.92
N VAL A 180 2.00 6.15 2.17
CA VAL A 180 3.30 6.02 2.80
C VAL A 180 3.29 4.78 3.67
N LEU A 181 3.53 3.63 3.03
CA LEU A 181 3.80 2.39 3.73
C LEU A 181 5.16 2.52 4.44
N GLY A 182 5.18 2.38 5.77
CA GLY A 182 6.44 2.25 6.53
C GLY A 182 7.09 3.55 7.05
N ILE A 183 6.49 4.73 6.86
CA ILE A 183 6.86 5.93 7.65
C ILE A 183 5.76 6.14 8.68
N LEU A 184 6.14 6.05 9.96
CA LEU A 184 5.31 6.47 11.07
C LEU A 184 4.74 7.85 10.74
N GLU A 185 3.42 8.02 10.86
CA GLU A 185 2.79 9.35 10.89
C GLU A 185 3.56 10.30 11.83
N GLU A 186 4.24 9.78 12.84
CA GLU A 186 5.10 10.52 13.77
C GLU A 186 6.25 11.31 13.13
N GLU A 187 6.82 10.90 12.01
CA GLU A 187 7.89 11.70 11.36
C GLU A 187 7.33 12.82 10.48
N ARG A 188 6.19 12.57 9.79
CA ARG A 188 5.47 13.63 9.06
C ARG A 188 4.93 14.70 10.01
N ASP A 189 4.38 14.29 11.15
CA ASP A 189 3.90 15.19 12.19
C ASP A 189 5.04 16.04 12.79
N LYS A 190 6.25 15.47 12.89
CA LYS A 190 7.44 16.18 13.39
C LYS A 190 7.99 17.16 12.35
N GLU A 191 8.05 16.78 11.07
CA GLU A 191 8.47 17.67 9.98
C GLU A 191 7.47 18.80 9.74
N GLU A 192 6.17 18.54 9.78
CA GLU A 192 5.15 19.59 9.71
C GLU A 192 5.25 20.49 10.94
N LYS A 193 5.29 19.95 12.16
CA LYS A 193 5.44 20.77 13.38
C LYS A 193 6.74 21.58 13.38
N GLN A 194 7.84 21.06 12.83
CA GLN A 194 9.09 21.83 12.67
C GLN A 194 8.98 22.92 11.59
N LYS A 195 8.29 22.67 10.48
CA LYS A 195 8.01 23.68 9.44
C LYS A 195 7.16 24.84 9.99
N TRP A 196 6.16 24.53 10.81
CA TRP A 196 5.28 25.53 11.43
C TRP A 196 5.93 26.22 12.65
N ALA A 197 6.87 25.58 13.34
CA ALA A 197 7.64 26.17 14.44
C ALA A 197 8.73 27.16 13.98
N PHE A 198 9.06 27.20 12.68
CA PHE A 198 9.97 28.19 12.10
C PHE A 198 9.26 29.46 11.61
N LEU A 199 7.92 29.49 11.66
CA LEU A 199 7.09 30.61 11.17
C LEU A 199 6.37 31.37 12.30
N TYR A 200 6.71 31.10 13.56
CA TYR A 200 6.37 31.87 14.76
C TYR A 200 7.58 31.93 15.70
#